data_AF-A0A3S1D4E0-F1
#
_entry.id   AF-A0A3S1D4E0-F1
#
_cell.length_a   1.000
_cell.length_b   1.000
_cell.length_c   1.000
_cell.angle_alpha   90.00
_cell.angle_beta   90.00
_cell.angle_gamma   90.00
#
_symmetry.space_group_name_H-M   'P 1'
#
loop_
_entity.id
_entity.type
_entity.pdbx_description
1 polymer ?
#
loop_
_entity_poly.entity_id
_entity_poly.type
_entity_poly.pdbx_seq_one_letter_code
_entity_poly.pdbx_strand_id
1 'polypeptide(L)'
;MHPNWVVVPSFRDRVRKLENQSKKRPVRSSVQINRGNPSTTVLAAPDDERVIRTVSVMATGYTAGIESTGKNRNHPQYGITYSGVKVRRDKRTVSTIAADLRVFPIGTILYIPGYGYGVVADKGSAIKGKKIDLYFSTTKQVYKEWGKKKVEVQVVKRGRGKLTEAMLKELGQVMQVNKEVPVDVWESA
;
A
#
# COMPACT_ATOMS: atom_id res chain seq x y z
N MET A 1 -41.44 0.42 -33.01
CA MET A 1 -39.98 0.36 -32.75
C MET A 1 -39.71 1.09 -31.44
N HIS A 2 -39.31 0.38 -30.38
CA HIS A 2 -38.82 0.92 -29.10
C HIS A 2 -37.67 0.04 -28.63
N PRO A 3 -36.54 0.59 -28.14
CA PRO A 3 -35.39 -0.21 -27.75
C PRO A 3 -35.54 -0.78 -26.33
N ASN A 4 -35.25 -2.07 -26.17
CA ASN A 4 -35.16 -2.75 -24.88
C ASN A 4 -33.96 -2.23 -24.08
N TRP A 5 -34.22 -1.69 -22.89
CA TRP A 5 -33.19 -1.43 -21.88
C TRP A 5 -32.96 -2.70 -21.05
N VAL A 6 -31.72 -3.19 -21.03
CA VAL A 6 -31.30 -4.28 -20.13
C VAL A 6 -30.92 -3.67 -18.77
N VAL A 7 -31.68 -4.00 -17.73
CA VAL A 7 -31.37 -3.61 -16.35
C VAL A 7 -30.19 -4.46 -15.84
N VAL A 8 -29.05 -3.80 -15.61
CA VAL A 8 -27.88 -4.40 -14.93
C VAL A 8 -28.09 -4.40 -13.41
N PRO A 9 -27.93 -5.54 -12.71
CA PRO A 9 -28.13 -5.60 -11.26
C PRO A 9 -27.16 -4.71 -10.48
N SER A 10 -27.62 -4.12 -9.38
CA SER A 10 -26.80 -3.27 -8.53
C SER A 10 -25.74 -4.09 -7.77
N PHE A 11 -24.68 -3.43 -7.30
CA PHE A 11 -23.61 -4.07 -6.52
C PHE A 11 -24.13 -4.82 -5.28
N ARG A 12 -25.17 -4.28 -4.61
CA ARG A 12 -25.82 -4.94 -3.47
C ARG A 12 -26.47 -6.27 -3.85
N ASP A 13 -27.05 -6.35 -5.05
CA ASP A 13 -27.73 -7.56 -5.53
C ASP A 13 -26.74 -8.67 -5.88
N ARG A 14 -25.54 -8.30 -6.34
CA ARG A 14 -24.44 -9.26 -6.60
C ARG A 14 -23.84 -9.82 -5.31
N VAL A 15 -23.67 -9.00 -4.28
CA VAL A 15 -23.14 -9.44 -2.98
C VAL A 15 -24.07 -10.48 -2.32
N ARG A 16 -25.39 -10.25 -2.37
CA ARG A 16 -26.39 -11.17 -1.79
C ARG A 16 -26.45 -12.53 -2.51
N LYS A 17 -26.17 -12.56 -3.80
CA LYS A 17 -26.18 -13.79 -4.62
C LYS A 17 -24.96 -14.68 -4.32
N LEU A 18 -23.80 -14.08 -4.02
CA LEU A 18 -22.57 -14.78 -3.66
C LEU A 18 -22.65 -15.42 -2.26
N GLU A 19 -23.30 -14.74 -1.31
CA GLU A 19 -23.47 -15.24 0.07
C GLU A 19 -24.35 -16.50 0.13
N ASN A 20 -25.36 -16.59 -0.73
CA ASN A 20 -26.23 -17.77 -0.82
C ASN A 20 -25.61 -18.96 -1.58
N GLN A 21 -24.62 -18.72 -2.46
CA GLN A 21 -23.93 -19.80 -3.19
C GLN A 21 -22.81 -20.47 -2.37
N SER A 22 -22.30 -19.82 -1.31
CA SER A 22 -21.25 -20.38 -0.45
C SER A 22 -21.73 -21.52 0.47
N LYS A 23 -23.05 -21.74 0.64
CA LYS A 23 -23.59 -22.72 1.60
C LYS A 23 -23.74 -24.17 1.11
N LYS A 24 -23.30 -24.55 -0.09
CA LYS A 24 -23.41 -25.95 -0.55
C LYS A 24 -22.18 -26.40 -1.33
N ARG A 25 -21.21 -27.03 -0.63
CA ARG A 25 -20.30 -28.03 -1.21
C ARG A 25 -19.53 -28.79 -0.10
N PRO A 26 -19.50 -30.14 -0.11
CA PRO A 26 -18.79 -30.94 0.88
C PRO A 26 -17.32 -31.20 0.52
N VAL A 27 -16.58 -31.62 1.53
CA VAL A 27 -15.11 -31.70 1.70
C VAL A 27 -14.50 -33.00 1.14
N ARG A 28 -13.25 -32.92 0.60
CA ARG A 28 -12.08 -33.85 0.76
C ARG A 28 -10.96 -33.31 -0.16
N SER A 29 -9.68 -33.23 0.22
CA SER A 29 -8.84 -34.22 0.88
C SER A 29 -7.75 -33.59 1.77
N SER A 30 -7.30 -34.41 2.72
CA SER A 30 -6.35 -34.20 3.80
C SER A 30 -4.93 -33.81 3.38
N VAL A 31 -4.42 -32.71 3.94
CA VAL A 31 -2.99 -32.50 4.18
C VAL A 31 -2.84 -32.15 5.67
N GLN A 32 -1.96 -32.89 6.34
CA GLN A 32 -1.74 -32.81 7.79
C GLN A 32 -1.31 -31.40 8.21
N ILE A 33 -2.02 -30.83 9.19
CA ILE A 33 -1.73 -29.51 9.74
C ILE A 33 -0.73 -29.67 10.88
N ASN A 34 0.54 -29.38 10.61
CA ASN A 34 1.49 -29.06 11.67
C ASN A 34 1.02 -27.77 12.35
N ARG A 35 0.52 -27.89 13.58
CA ARG A 35 0.14 -26.77 14.44
C ARG A 35 1.41 -26.03 14.89
N GLY A 36 1.85 -25.06 14.10
CA GLY A 36 2.91 -24.12 14.45
C GLY A 36 2.37 -22.69 14.51
N ASN A 37 2.49 -22.06 15.68
CA ASN A 37 2.40 -20.62 16.04
C ASN A 37 1.59 -19.64 15.13
N PRO A 38 0.73 -18.77 15.69
CA PRO A 38 0.19 -17.62 14.95
C PRO A 38 1.28 -16.57 14.73
N SER A 39 2.22 -16.84 13.82
CA SER A 39 3.28 -15.92 13.43
C SER A 39 2.71 -14.84 12.52
N THR A 40 2.56 -13.65 13.09
CA THR A 40 2.84 -12.32 12.52
C THR A 40 3.15 -12.29 11.01
N THR A 41 2.17 -12.56 10.15
CA THR A 41 2.42 -12.68 8.71
C THR A 41 2.46 -11.30 8.08
N VAL A 42 3.66 -10.84 7.72
CA VAL A 42 3.87 -9.73 6.78
C VAL A 42 3.31 -10.11 5.41
N LEU A 43 2.82 -9.12 4.65
CA LEU A 43 2.34 -9.40 3.29
C LEU A 43 3.48 -9.89 2.40
N ALA A 44 3.16 -10.86 1.54
CA ALA A 44 4.09 -11.41 0.58
C ALA A 44 4.41 -10.41 -0.54
N ALA A 45 5.50 -10.67 -1.26
CA ALA A 45 5.83 -9.99 -2.50
C ALA A 45 4.70 -10.16 -3.54
N PRO A 46 4.51 -9.21 -4.46
CA PRO A 46 3.54 -9.37 -5.54
C PRO A 46 3.95 -10.49 -6.50
N ASP A 47 2.97 -11.15 -7.10
CA ASP A 47 3.21 -12.03 -8.25
C ASP A 47 3.81 -11.23 -9.42
N ASP A 48 4.63 -11.88 -10.24
CA ASP A 48 5.33 -11.23 -11.37
C ASP A 48 4.36 -10.54 -12.34
N GLU A 49 3.16 -11.11 -12.56
CA GLU A 49 2.12 -10.52 -13.41
C GLU A 49 1.60 -9.17 -12.91
N ARG A 50 1.74 -8.89 -11.61
CA ARG A 50 1.35 -7.60 -11.00
C ARG A 50 2.47 -6.59 -11.00
N VAL A 51 3.69 -6.97 -11.38
CA VAL A 51 4.84 -6.08 -11.42
C VAL A 51 4.89 -5.38 -12.77
N ILE A 52 4.59 -4.08 -12.78
CA ILE A 52 4.67 -3.25 -13.99
C ILE A 52 6.13 -3.10 -14.43
N ARG A 53 7.03 -2.88 -13.48
CA ARG A 53 8.49 -2.79 -13.70
C ARG A 53 9.25 -2.82 -12.38
N THR A 54 10.52 -3.23 -12.47
CA THR A 54 11.48 -3.11 -11.36
C THR A 54 12.38 -1.89 -11.56
N VAL A 55 12.67 -1.17 -10.48
CA VAL A 55 13.52 0.03 -10.50
C VAL A 55 14.54 -0.04 -9.37
N SER A 56 15.83 0.07 -9.69
CA SER A 56 16.87 0.26 -8.68
C SER A 56 16.81 1.69 -8.13
N VAL A 57 16.65 1.82 -6.81
CA VAL A 57 16.55 3.11 -6.10
C VAL A 57 17.47 3.16 -4.90
N MET A 58 17.86 4.37 -4.50
CA MET A 58 18.44 4.61 -3.17
C MET A 58 17.31 4.83 -2.17
N ALA A 59 17.22 3.97 -1.15
CA ALA A 59 16.21 4.07 -0.11
C ALA A 59 16.85 4.52 1.22
N THR A 60 16.23 5.52 1.85
CA THR A 60 16.51 5.97 3.22
C THR A 60 15.29 5.76 4.11
N GLY A 61 15.40 6.06 5.41
CA GLY A 61 14.24 6.11 6.31
C GLY A 61 14.14 7.46 7.00
N TYR A 62 12.91 7.90 7.24
CA TYR A 62 12.59 9.17 7.91
C TYR A 62 11.46 8.99 8.92
N THR A 63 11.24 9.99 9.77
CA THR A 63 10.09 10.02 10.70
C THR A 63 9.31 11.34 10.57
N ALA A 64 8.22 11.48 11.32
CA ALA A 64 7.47 12.73 11.38
C ALA A 64 8.16 13.82 12.24
N GLY A 65 9.19 13.45 13.00
CA GLY A 65 9.86 14.30 13.97
C GLY A 65 10.67 15.46 13.39
N ILE A 66 11.21 16.27 14.30
CA ILE A 66 12.01 17.46 14.01
C ILE A 66 13.21 17.10 13.15
N GLU A 67 13.85 15.97 13.41
CA GLU A 67 15.05 15.49 12.72
C GLU A 67 14.84 15.25 11.22
N SER A 68 13.60 15.02 10.78
CA SER A 68 13.27 14.74 9.38
C SER A 68 12.44 15.85 8.74
N THR A 69 11.55 16.49 9.50
CA THR A 69 10.56 17.44 8.96
C THR A 69 10.66 18.85 9.54
N GLY A 70 11.46 19.05 10.58
CA GLY A 70 11.50 20.28 11.36
C GLY A 70 10.28 20.53 12.25
N LYS A 71 9.34 19.57 12.34
CA LYS A 71 8.05 19.74 13.05
C LYS A 71 8.02 18.91 14.34
N ASN A 72 7.58 19.54 15.43
CA ASN A 72 7.26 18.85 16.67
C ASN A 72 5.79 18.40 16.69
N ARG A 73 5.40 17.58 17.69
CA ARG A 73 4.04 17.02 17.81
C ARG A 73 2.91 18.06 17.93
N ASN A 74 3.23 19.27 18.37
CA ASN A 74 2.26 20.35 18.54
C ASN A 74 2.08 21.18 17.26
N HIS A 75 2.91 20.95 16.23
CA HIS A 75 2.80 21.64 14.96
C HIS A 75 1.54 21.16 14.20
N PRO A 76 0.71 22.05 13.62
CA PRO A 76 -0.55 21.65 12.97
C PRO A 76 -0.36 20.70 11.78
N GLN A 77 0.79 20.77 11.12
CA GLN A 77 1.17 19.87 10.01
C GLN A 77 2.06 18.70 10.44
N TYR A 78 2.15 18.39 11.74
CA TYR A 78 2.93 17.24 12.21
C TYR A 78 2.36 15.95 11.64
N GLY A 79 3.22 15.16 11.00
CA GLY A 79 2.84 13.88 10.38
C GLY A 79 1.89 14.00 9.17
N ILE A 80 1.69 15.20 8.60
CA ILE A 80 0.92 15.37 7.37
C ILE A 80 1.88 15.36 6.17
N THR A 81 1.63 14.45 5.23
CA THR A 81 2.41 14.32 3.98
C THR A 81 2.00 15.36 2.94
N TYR A 82 2.79 15.51 1.87
CA TYR A 82 2.46 16.41 0.75
C TYR A 82 1.08 16.14 0.12
N SER A 83 0.64 14.88 0.04
CA SER A 83 -0.70 14.54 -0.49
C SER A 83 -1.85 14.95 0.44
N GLY A 84 -1.55 15.32 1.69
CA GLY A 84 -2.54 15.67 2.70
C GLY A 84 -2.95 14.50 3.61
N VAL A 85 -2.54 13.26 3.32
CA VAL A 85 -2.75 12.13 4.22
C VAL A 85 -1.73 12.11 5.35
N LYS A 86 -2.09 11.54 6.49
CA LYS A 86 -1.20 11.27 7.61
C LYS A 86 -0.20 10.18 7.27
N VAL A 87 1.03 10.35 7.75
CA VAL A 87 2.05 9.30 7.71
C VAL A 87 1.55 8.03 8.38
N ARG A 88 1.87 6.88 7.80
CA ARG A 88 1.46 5.56 8.30
C ARG A 88 2.58 4.55 8.09
N ARG A 89 2.88 3.79 9.14
CA ARG A 89 3.72 2.59 9.08
C ARG A 89 2.86 1.38 9.41
N ASP A 90 2.64 0.53 8.42
CA ASP A 90 1.96 -0.76 8.58
C ASP A 90 2.68 -1.83 7.76
N LYS A 91 3.14 -2.90 8.44
CA LYS A 91 3.83 -4.05 7.83
C LYS A 91 2.86 -5.09 7.26
N ARG A 92 1.57 -5.01 7.62
CA ARG A 92 0.51 -5.95 7.23
C ARG A 92 -0.38 -5.42 6.11
N THR A 93 -0.27 -4.14 5.78
CA THR A 93 -1.02 -3.51 4.69
C THR A 93 -0.08 -2.64 3.86
N VAL A 94 -0.18 -1.31 3.97
CA VAL A 94 0.58 -0.34 3.20
C VAL A 94 1.07 0.79 4.11
N SER A 95 2.31 1.22 3.89
CA SER A 95 2.91 2.37 4.56
C SER A 95 3.01 3.56 3.60
N THR A 96 3.02 4.78 4.13
CA THR A 96 3.28 5.99 3.32
C THR A 96 4.77 6.17 3.08
N ILE A 97 5.17 6.54 1.87
CA ILE A 97 6.58 6.82 1.52
C ILE A 97 6.71 8.16 0.78
N ALA A 98 7.91 8.72 0.80
CA ALA A 98 8.27 9.90 0.01
C ALA A 98 9.07 9.50 -1.24
N ALA A 99 8.85 10.21 -2.36
CA ALA A 99 9.59 9.98 -3.60
C ALA A 99 9.70 11.26 -4.46
N ASP A 100 10.47 11.19 -5.56
CA ASP A 100 10.37 12.17 -6.63
C ASP A 100 9.11 11.93 -7.46
N LEU A 101 8.15 12.87 -7.41
CA LEU A 101 6.84 12.74 -8.04
C LEU A 101 6.88 12.69 -9.57
N ARG A 102 7.99 13.12 -10.19
CA ARG A 102 8.20 12.98 -11.64
C ARG A 102 8.48 11.53 -12.03
N VAL A 103 9.11 10.76 -11.12
CA VAL A 103 9.44 9.35 -11.32
C VAL A 103 8.28 8.47 -10.85
N PHE A 104 7.81 8.71 -9.63
CA PHE A 104 6.73 7.99 -8.96
C PHE A 104 5.65 8.98 -8.51
N PRO A 105 4.61 9.24 -9.33
CA PRO A 105 3.53 10.14 -8.96
C PRO A 105 2.82 9.73 -7.67
N ILE A 106 2.16 10.68 -7.00
CA ILE A 106 1.33 10.40 -5.82
C ILE A 106 0.33 9.28 -6.12
N GLY A 107 0.19 8.36 -5.17
CA GLY A 107 -0.64 7.16 -5.27
C GLY A 107 0.05 5.96 -5.93
N THR A 108 1.31 6.09 -6.35
CA THR A 108 2.10 4.94 -6.85
C THR A 108 2.30 3.93 -5.73
N ILE A 109 2.02 2.65 -5.99
CA ILE A 109 2.21 1.55 -5.04
C ILE A 109 3.47 0.78 -5.43
N LEU A 110 4.38 0.67 -4.48
CA LEU A 110 5.64 -0.05 -4.60
C LEU A 110 5.65 -1.22 -3.61
N TYR A 111 6.19 -2.36 -4.03
CA TYR A 111 6.71 -3.35 -3.09
C TYR A 111 8.21 -3.11 -2.88
N ILE A 112 8.61 -3.01 -1.61
CA ILE A 112 9.97 -2.68 -1.21
C ILE A 112 10.50 -3.83 -0.34
N PRO A 113 11.42 -4.67 -0.86
CA PRO A 113 11.94 -5.82 -0.12
C PRO A 113 12.49 -5.44 1.26
N GLY A 114 12.03 -6.17 2.29
CA GLY A 114 12.40 -5.93 3.69
C GLY A 114 11.63 -4.79 4.39
N TYR A 115 10.82 -4.01 3.67
CA TYR A 115 9.96 -2.96 4.25
C TYR A 115 8.47 -3.30 4.15
N GLY A 116 8.05 -3.85 3.00
CA GLY A 116 6.66 -4.15 2.64
C GLY A 116 6.13 -3.20 1.55
N TYR A 117 4.80 -3.10 1.44
CA TYR A 117 4.15 -2.20 0.49
C TYR A 117 4.23 -0.74 0.94
N GLY A 118 4.59 0.14 0.01
CA GLY A 118 4.64 1.58 0.19
C GLY A 118 3.79 2.30 -0.85
N VAL A 119 2.96 3.24 -0.42
CA VAL A 119 2.26 4.17 -1.32
C VAL A 119 2.92 5.54 -1.29
N VAL A 120 3.23 6.09 -2.46
CA VAL A 120 3.82 7.41 -2.57
C VAL A 120 2.80 8.46 -2.17
N ALA A 121 3.01 9.06 -1.00
CA ALA A 121 2.13 10.05 -0.39
C ALA A 121 2.85 11.39 -0.17
N ASP A 122 4.18 11.39 -0.23
CA ASP A 122 4.99 12.55 0.15
C ASP A 122 6.11 12.87 -0.85
N LYS A 123 6.69 14.07 -0.73
CA LYS A 123 7.89 14.49 -1.43
C LYS A 123 8.88 15.16 -0.47
N GLY A 124 10.17 14.93 -0.68
CA GLY A 124 11.24 15.62 0.04
C GLY A 124 12.05 16.54 -0.87
N SER A 125 12.67 17.58 -0.31
CA SER A 125 13.62 18.43 -1.04
C SER A 125 14.85 17.63 -1.49
N ALA A 126 15.36 16.73 -0.64
CA ALA A 126 16.50 15.86 -0.94
C ALA A 126 16.14 14.57 -1.72
N ILE A 127 14.86 14.26 -1.83
CA ILE A 127 14.35 13.03 -2.47
C ILE A 127 14.06 13.33 -3.95
N LYS A 128 15.11 13.20 -4.78
CA LYS A 128 15.10 13.50 -6.23
C LYS A 128 15.62 12.33 -7.05
N GLY A 129 15.04 12.13 -8.23
CA GLY A 129 15.35 11.03 -9.14
C GLY A 129 14.93 9.67 -8.58
N LYS A 130 15.78 8.65 -8.76
CA LYS A 130 15.57 7.28 -8.25
C LYS A 130 15.92 7.18 -6.75
N LYS A 131 15.30 8.03 -5.94
CA LYS A 131 15.42 8.04 -4.47
C LYS A 131 14.04 7.92 -3.85
N ILE A 132 13.95 7.15 -2.77
CA ILE A 132 12.75 7.03 -1.93
C ILE A 132 13.11 7.18 -0.46
N ASP A 133 12.16 7.67 0.34
CA ASP A 133 12.29 7.77 1.78
C ASP A 133 11.16 7.02 2.46
N LEU A 134 11.51 6.07 3.32
CA LEU A 134 10.57 5.15 3.93
C LEU A 134 10.17 5.68 5.31
N TYR A 135 8.86 5.82 5.55
CA TYR A 135 8.41 6.30 6.83
C TYR A 135 8.60 5.24 7.92
N PHE A 136 9.07 5.67 9.09
CA PHE A 136 9.09 4.90 10.33
C PHE A 136 8.55 5.75 11.48
N SER A 137 7.95 5.09 12.47
CA SER A 137 7.37 5.80 13.62
C SER A 137 8.42 6.39 14.56
N THR A 138 9.65 5.85 14.54
CA THR A 138 10.76 6.30 15.40
C THR A 138 12.11 6.22 14.69
N THR A 139 13.06 7.07 15.08
CA THR A 139 14.44 7.03 14.59
C THR A 139 15.13 5.70 14.93
N LYS A 140 14.87 5.14 16.12
CA LYS A 140 15.37 3.83 16.53
C LYS A 140 14.98 2.73 15.54
N GLN A 141 13.76 2.76 14.99
CA GLN A 141 13.33 1.81 13.96
C GLN A 141 14.08 2.03 12.63
N VAL A 142 14.34 3.28 12.24
CA VAL A 142 15.14 3.58 11.03
C VAL A 142 16.51 2.91 11.11
N TYR A 143 17.22 3.08 12.24
CA TYR A 143 18.55 2.50 12.43
C TYR A 143 18.52 0.98 12.53
N LYS A 144 17.53 0.42 13.25
CA LYS A 144 17.45 -1.03 13.48
C LYS A 144 16.98 -1.81 12.26
N GLU A 145 16.06 -1.26 11.48
CA GLU A 145 15.34 -2.02 10.44
C GLU A 145 15.78 -1.68 9.01
N TRP A 146 16.43 -0.54 8.77
CA TRP A 146 16.65 -0.07 7.39
C TRP A 146 18.05 0.40 7.06
N GLY A 147 18.50 1.53 7.64
CA GLY A 147 19.68 2.25 7.15
C GLY A 147 19.52 2.81 5.73
N LYS A 148 20.59 3.35 5.13
CA LYS A 148 20.61 3.82 3.74
C LYS A 148 21.18 2.73 2.83
N LYS A 149 20.44 2.34 1.80
CA LYS A 149 20.88 1.28 0.87
C LYS A 149 20.25 1.38 -0.51
N LYS A 150 20.92 0.80 -1.51
CA LYS A 150 20.31 0.55 -2.81
C LYS A 150 19.41 -0.68 -2.72
N VAL A 151 18.22 -0.60 -3.29
CA VAL A 151 17.25 -1.69 -3.34
C VAL A 151 16.55 -1.70 -4.70
N GLU A 152 16.18 -2.89 -5.16
CA GLU A 152 15.31 -3.05 -6.31
C GLU A 152 13.86 -3.07 -5.83
N VAL A 153 13.09 -2.06 -6.24
CA VAL A 153 11.67 -1.96 -5.90
C VAL A 153 10.82 -2.36 -7.08
N GLN A 154 9.71 -3.02 -6.79
CA GLN A 154 8.73 -3.42 -7.79
C GLN A 154 7.59 -2.41 -7.80
N VAL A 155 7.31 -1.83 -8.97
CA VAL A 155 6.16 -0.94 -9.18
C VAL A 155 4.94 -1.81 -9.45
N VAL A 156 3.95 -1.76 -8.57
CA VAL A 156 2.73 -2.59 -8.66
C VAL A 156 1.58 -1.80 -9.30
N LYS A 157 1.45 -0.52 -8.97
CA LYS A 157 0.48 0.38 -9.60
C LYS A 157 1.09 1.77 -9.75
N ARG A 158 0.97 2.37 -10.93
CA ARG A 158 1.36 3.78 -11.14
C ARG A 158 0.27 4.70 -10.60
N GLY A 159 0.66 5.69 -9.81
CA GLY A 159 -0.24 6.68 -9.25
C GLY A 159 -0.77 7.66 -10.29
N ARG A 160 -1.96 8.21 -10.03
CA ARG A 160 -2.63 9.21 -10.88
C ARG A 160 -2.44 10.66 -10.36
N GLY A 161 -1.60 10.86 -9.34
CA GLY A 161 -1.33 12.19 -8.78
C GLY A 161 -2.25 12.61 -7.62
N LYS A 162 -3.13 11.71 -7.16
CA LYS A 162 -4.07 11.94 -6.05
C LYS A 162 -4.03 10.78 -5.06
N LEU A 163 -4.09 11.11 -3.78
CA LEU A 163 -4.23 10.15 -2.68
C LEU A 163 -4.97 10.86 -1.55
N THR A 164 -6.09 10.28 -1.10
CA THR A 164 -6.88 10.80 0.03
C THR A 164 -6.86 9.81 1.20
N GLU A 165 -7.28 10.25 2.38
CA GLU A 165 -7.41 9.35 3.54
C GLU A 165 -8.42 8.23 3.29
N ALA A 166 -9.51 8.51 2.58
CA ALA A 166 -10.50 7.51 2.21
C ALA A 166 -9.89 6.44 1.31
N MET A 167 -9.18 6.86 0.26
CA MET A 167 -8.44 5.98 -0.64
C MET A 167 -7.44 5.11 0.14
N LEU A 168 -6.61 5.71 1.00
CA LEU A 168 -5.61 4.99 1.76
C LEU A 168 -6.23 3.99 2.76
N LYS A 169 -7.36 4.36 3.39
CA LYS A 169 -8.10 3.48 4.30
C LYS A 169 -8.69 2.29 3.56
N GLU A 170 -9.33 2.52 2.42
CA GLU A 170 -9.90 1.48 1.57
C GLU A 170 -8.82 0.48 1.13
N LEU A 171 -7.69 0.97 0.60
CA LEU A 171 -6.56 0.12 0.22
C LEU A 171 -6.07 -0.75 1.39
N GLY A 172 -5.90 -0.15 2.56
CA GLY A 172 -5.50 -0.89 3.76
C GLY A 172 -6.50 -1.99 4.14
N GLN A 173 -7.81 -1.70 4.09
CA GLN A 173 -8.86 -2.67 4.39
C GLN A 173 -8.87 -3.83 3.40
N VAL A 174 -8.78 -3.55 2.09
CA VAL A 174 -8.81 -4.62 1.09
C VAL A 174 -7.54 -5.48 1.17
N MET A 175 -6.37 -4.88 1.39
CA MET A 175 -5.13 -5.63 1.61
C MET A 175 -5.18 -6.47 2.89
N GLN A 176 -5.87 -6.02 3.93
CA GLN A 176 -6.02 -6.79 5.16
C GLN A 176 -6.87 -8.07 4.94
N VAL A 177 -7.90 -7.99 4.10
CA VAL A 177 -8.81 -9.09 3.77
C VAL A 177 -8.19 -10.03 2.73
N ASN A 178 -7.76 -9.49 1.60
CA ASN A 178 -7.33 -10.26 0.43
C ASN A 178 -5.85 -10.61 0.44
N LYS A 179 -5.06 -10.00 1.34
CA LYS A 179 -3.59 -10.13 1.41
C LYS A 179 -2.84 -9.66 0.17
N GLU A 180 -3.49 -8.87 -0.68
CA GLU A 180 -2.95 -8.41 -1.96
C GLU A 180 -3.41 -6.98 -2.28
N VAL A 181 -2.68 -6.32 -3.18
CA VAL A 181 -3.09 -5.03 -3.76
C VAL A 181 -4.17 -5.29 -4.82
N PRO A 182 -5.38 -4.71 -4.72
CA PRO A 182 -6.44 -4.92 -5.71
C PRO A 182 -6.07 -4.37 -7.11
N VAL A 183 -6.61 -5.00 -8.15
CA VAL A 183 -6.27 -4.68 -9.55
C VAL A 183 -6.88 -3.35 -10.00
N ASP A 184 -8.11 -3.07 -9.57
CA ASP A 184 -8.92 -1.90 -9.87
C ASP A 184 -8.77 -0.77 -8.85
N VAL A 185 -7.68 -0.80 -8.07
CA VAL A 185 -7.35 0.24 -7.09
C VAL A 185 -7.36 1.61 -7.77
N TRP A 186 -8.20 2.49 -7.23
CA TRP A 186 -8.47 3.86 -7.67
C TRP A 186 -9.36 4.04 -8.90
N GLU A 187 -9.86 2.99 -9.56
CA GLU A 187 -10.65 3.15 -10.79
C GLU A 187 -12.05 3.76 -10.55
N SER A 188 -12.51 3.81 -9.30
CA SER A 188 -13.79 4.38 -8.87
C SER A 188 -13.71 5.82 -8.30
N ALA A 189 -12.52 6.43 -8.26
CA ALA A 189 -12.21 7.68 -7.52
C ALA A 189 -11.77 8.87 -8.39
#